data_AF-A0A3D5GEN2-F1
#
_entry.id   AF-A0A3D5GEN2-F1
#
_cell.length_a   1.000
_cell.length_b   1.000
_cell.length_c   1.000
_cell.angle_alpha   90.00
_cell.angle_beta   90.00
_cell.angle_gamma   90.00
#
_symmetry.space_group_name_H-M   'P 1'
#
loop_
_entity.id
_entity.type
_entity.pdbx_description
1 polymer ?
#
loop_
_entity_poly.entity_id
_entity_poly.type
_entity_poly.pdbx_seq_one_letter_code
_entity_poly.pdbx_strand_id
1 'polypeptide(L)'
;EFSLDGKLVRSLQIPDLFLPDDKGNKGVRNNLAFESLTLTPDQKYLFTATENALVQDGAVPSLQSGTPCRILRYDAVSGNLGRSFLYITEPLPPGANPVGKFTTNGLVDLLAIDENRLLSLERAFSLETGNTIKLFEISLEKGDRIEGLESLKTRLSEVSPAQKRLLLDFDTLKIPLDNIEGLTLGPVLGDGSRGLILVSDNNFSPLQETQILGFKIKVQKTP
;
A
#
# COMPACT_ATOMS: atom_id res chain seq x y z
N GLU A 1 -1.14 -8.24 16.98
CA GLU A 1 -2.47 -8.05 17.57
C GLU A 1 -2.30 -7.61 19.02
N PHE A 2 -2.95 -6.52 19.37
CA PHE A 2 -2.96 -5.98 20.71
C PHE A 2 -4.41 -5.86 21.18
N SER A 3 -4.65 -6.12 22.46
CA SER A 3 -5.93 -5.82 23.10
C SER A 3 -6.11 -4.30 23.27
N LEU A 4 -7.33 -3.86 23.61
CA LEU A 4 -7.64 -2.44 23.81
C LEU A 4 -6.87 -1.79 24.97
N ASP A 5 -6.36 -2.58 25.92
CA ASP A 5 -5.48 -2.13 27.01
C ASP A 5 -3.97 -2.21 26.64
N GLY A 6 -3.66 -2.46 25.36
CA GLY A 6 -2.29 -2.42 24.82
C GLY A 6 -1.46 -3.68 25.09
N LYS A 7 -2.06 -4.80 25.53
CA LYS A 7 -1.31 -6.05 25.74
C LYS A 7 -1.13 -6.79 24.43
N LEU A 8 0.08 -7.30 24.20
CA LEU A 8 0.36 -8.17 23.05
C LEU A 8 -0.43 -9.47 23.19
N VAL A 9 -1.32 -9.73 22.23
CA VAL A 9 -2.13 -10.96 22.17
C VAL A 9 -1.46 -11.98 21.24
N ARG A 10 -0.98 -11.51 20.09
CA ARG A 10 -0.46 -12.36 19.02
C ARG A 10 0.48 -11.60 18.11
N SER A 11 1.50 -12.30 17.60
CA SER A 11 2.38 -11.80 16.55
C SER A 11 2.29 -12.70 15.31
N LEU A 12 2.42 -12.10 14.14
CA LEU A 12 2.57 -12.81 12.88
C LEU A 12 4.05 -12.94 12.55
N GLN A 13 4.45 -14.09 12.00
CA GLN A 13 5.82 -14.29 11.55
C GLN A 13 6.05 -13.49 10.27
N ILE A 14 7.09 -12.66 10.28
CA ILE A 14 7.58 -11.94 9.10
C ILE A 14 8.65 -12.82 8.44
N PRO A 15 8.56 -13.10 7.13
CA PRO A 15 9.60 -13.90 6.46
C PRO A 15 10.97 -13.21 6.52
N ASP A 16 12.03 -14.00 6.67
CA ASP A 16 13.43 -13.53 6.68
C ASP A 16 13.80 -12.69 5.45
N LEU A 17 13.06 -12.86 4.35
CA LEU A 17 13.16 -12.06 3.14
C LEU A 17 13.02 -10.54 3.40
N PHE A 18 12.20 -10.16 4.37
CA PHE A 18 11.88 -8.77 4.72
C PHE A 18 12.84 -8.20 5.76
N LEU A 19 13.61 -9.03 6.46
CA LEU A 19 14.53 -8.59 7.50
C LEU A 19 15.80 -7.97 6.88
N PRO A 20 16.17 -6.73 7.28
CA PRO A 20 17.41 -6.11 6.82
C PRO A 20 18.65 -6.89 7.28
N ASP A 21 19.67 -6.96 6.43
CA ASP A 21 20.99 -7.46 6.81
C ASP A 21 21.97 -6.31 7.14
N ASP A 22 23.03 -6.63 7.89
CA ASP A 22 24.04 -5.64 8.30
C ASP A 22 24.77 -4.99 7.11
N LYS A 23 24.72 -5.62 5.94
CA LYS A 23 25.36 -5.14 4.71
C LYS A 23 24.44 -4.26 3.86
N GLY A 24 23.16 -4.15 4.21
CA GLY A 24 22.17 -3.36 3.47
C GLY A 24 21.91 -3.87 2.05
N ASN A 25 22.04 -5.18 1.82
CA ASN A 25 21.79 -5.85 0.54
C ASN A 25 20.45 -6.61 0.52
N LYS A 26 19.81 -6.79 1.68
CA LYS A 26 18.56 -7.53 1.84
C LYS A 26 17.57 -6.77 2.70
N GLY A 27 16.28 -7.06 2.51
CA GLY A 27 15.20 -6.69 3.41
C GLY A 27 14.52 -5.37 3.04
N VAL A 28 13.68 -4.89 3.97
CA VAL A 28 13.02 -3.59 3.83
C VAL A 28 14.05 -2.46 3.86
N ARG A 29 13.69 -1.35 3.21
CA ARG A 29 14.45 -0.11 3.30
C ARG A 29 13.98 0.68 4.53
N ASN A 30 14.90 1.45 5.11
CA ASN A 30 14.53 2.36 6.19
C ASN A 30 13.41 3.30 5.72
N ASN A 31 12.37 3.42 6.54
CA ASN A 31 11.19 4.26 6.25
C ASN A 31 10.44 3.90 4.96
N LEU A 32 10.51 2.63 4.51
CA LEU A 32 9.74 2.13 3.37
C LEU A 32 9.35 0.65 3.57
N ALA A 33 9.00 0.28 4.80
CA ALA A 33 8.72 -1.09 5.22
C ALA A 33 7.23 -1.42 5.04
N PHE A 34 6.61 -2.19 5.95
CA PHE A 34 5.18 -2.43 5.92
C PHE A 34 4.41 -1.20 6.41
N GLU A 35 3.58 -0.61 5.54
CA GLU A 35 2.74 0.55 5.87
C GLU A 35 1.25 0.17 5.96
N SER A 36 0.84 -0.85 5.21
CA SER A 36 -0.58 -1.25 5.11
C SER A 36 -0.93 -2.44 6.00
N LEU A 37 -2.16 -2.46 6.54
CA LEU A 37 -2.72 -3.62 7.23
C LEU A 37 -4.24 -3.65 7.12
N THR A 38 -4.79 -4.71 6.53
CA THR A 38 -6.24 -4.83 6.34
C THR A 38 -6.75 -6.26 6.47
N LEU A 39 -7.99 -6.42 6.94
CA LEU A 39 -8.65 -7.72 7.11
C LEU A 39 -9.81 -7.81 6.10
N THR A 40 -9.97 -8.97 5.45
CA THR A 40 -11.12 -9.17 4.56
C THR A 40 -12.44 -9.08 5.34
N PRO A 41 -13.55 -8.66 4.70
CA PRO A 41 -14.84 -8.58 5.39
C PRO A 41 -15.32 -9.91 5.99
N ASP A 42 -14.92 -11.05 5.41
CA ASP A 42 -15.22 -12.38 5.93
C ASP A 42 -14.21 -12.88 6.98
N GLN A 43 -13.23 -12.04 7.34
CA GLN A 43 -12.20 -12.27 8.36
C GLN A 43 -11.29 -13.48 8.12
N LYS A 44 -11.23 -14.00 6.89
CA LYS A 44 -10.39 -15.14 6.57
C LYS A 44 -8.95 -14.76 6.25
N TYR A 45 -8.75 -13.58 5.67
CA TYR A 45 -7.42 -13.16 5.22
C TYR A 45 -7.05 -11.80 5.76
N LEU A 46 -5.79 -11.68 6.15
CA LEU A 46 -5.17 -10.42 6.53
C LEU A 46 -4.09 -10.10 5.50
N PHE A 47 -4.13 -8.87 4.99
CA PHE A 47 -3.19 -8.35 4.02
C PHE A 47 -2.31 -7.27 4.62
N THR A 48 -1.06 -7.24 4.18
CA THR A 48 -0.11 -6.15 4.38
C THR A 48 0.76 -6.05 3.14
N ALA A 49 1.46 -4.94 2.96
CA ALA A 49 2.38 -4.75 1.85
C ALA A 49 3.48 -3.78 2.21
N THR A 50 4.62 -3.93 1.55
CA THR A 50 5.72 -2.97 1.66
C THR A 50 5.40 -1.68 0.90
N GLU A 51 5.83 -0.55 1.43
CA GLU A 51 5.69 0.75 0.77
C GLU A 51 6.46 0.80 -0.54
N ASN A 52 7.67 0.24 -0.54
CA ASN A 52 8.55 0.14 -1.70
C ASN A 52 9.09 -1.29 -1.86
N ALA A 53 9.91 -1.49 -2.89
CA ALA A 53 10.70 -2.70 -3.03
C ALA A 53 11.49 -3.06 -1.77
N LEU A 54 11.78 -4.34 -1.62
CA LEU A 54 12.90 -4.83 -0.82
C LEU A 54 14.21 -4.54 -1.54
N VAL A 55 15.34 -4.45 -0.82
CA VAL A 55 16.64 -4.07 -1.41
C VAL A 55 17.00 -4.96 -2.60
N GLN A 56 16.78 -6.26 -2.44
CA GLN A 56 17.06 -7.28 -3.43
C GLN A 56 16.03 -7.37 -4.55
N ASP A 57 14.87 -6.73 -4.45
CA ASP A 57 13.78 -6.87 -5.43
C ASP A 57 13.85 -5.84 -6.57
N GLY A 58 14.37 -4.65 -6.31
CA GLY A 58 14.40 -3.58 -7.30
C GLY A 58 14.78 -2.23 -6.72
N ALA A 59 14.74 -1.20 -7.56
CA ALA A 59 14.98 0.18 -7.15
C ALA A 59 13.75 0.82 -6.49
N VAL A 60 13.97 1.91 -5.76
CA VAL A 60 12.93 2.90 -5.41
C VAL A 60 12.37 3.54 -6.69
N PRO A 61 11.19 4.18 -6.68
CA PRO A 61 10.61 4.73 -7.90
C PRO A 61 11.48 5.84 -8.50
N SER A 62 11.38 5.98 -9.83
CA SER A 62 11.98 7.04 -10.63
C SER A 62 10.91 7.82 -11.37
N LEU A 63 11.29 8.83 -12.15
CA LEU A 63 10.36 9.52 -13.05
C LEU A 63 9.81 8.61 -14.17
N GLN A 64 10.49 7.49 -14.48
CA GLN A 64 10.14 6.61 -15.58
C GLN A 64 9.51 5.29 -15.11
N SER A 65 9.76 4.88 -13.87
CA SER A 65 9.37 3.57 -13.37
C SER A 65 8.88 3.65 -11.93
N GLY A 66 7.81 2.91 -11.63
CA GLY A 66 7.46 2.61 -10.24
C GLY A 66 8.43 1.65 -9.58
N THR A 67 8.11 1.25 -8.35
CA THR A 67 8.88 0.29 -7.56
C THR A 67 8.08 -1.01 -7.34
N PRO A 68 8.74 -2.19 -7.30
CA PRO A 68 8.07 -3.46 -7.04
C PRO A 68 7.87 -3.74 -5.55
N CYS A 69 6.66 -3.51 -5.05
CA CYS A 69 6.25 -3.86 -3.69
C CYS A 69 5.77 -5.32 -3.60
N ARG A 70 5.81 -5.88 -2.39
CA ARG A 70 5.24 -7.21 -2.11
C ARG A 70 4.00 -7.07 -1.25
N ILE A 71 2.87 -7.55 -1.77
CA ILE A 71 1.66 -7.79 -0.98
C ILE A 71 1.80 -9.17 -0.34
N LEU A 72 1.55 -9.26 0.96
CA LEU A 72 1.47 -10.51 1.72
C LEU A 72 0.03 -10.78 2.11
N ARG A 73 -0.38 -12.04 2.01
CA ARG A 73 -1.69 -12.52 2.47
C ARG A 73 -1.50 -13.61 3.50
N TYR A 74 -1.87 -13.32 4.74
CA TYR A 74 -1.93 -14.28 5.83
C TYR A 74 -3.33 -14.89 5.91
N ASP A 75 -3.39 -16.17 6.29
CA ASP A 75 -4.61 -16.74 6.85
C ASP A 75 -4.82 -16.13 8.24
N ALA A 76 -5.94 -15.43 8.45
CA ALA A 76 -6.14 -14.63 9.66
C ALA A 76 -6.36 -15.51 10.91
N VAL A 77 -6.87 -16.73 10.73
CA VAL A 77 -7.13 -17.66 11.83
C VAL A 77 -5.83 -18.30 12.31
N SER A 78 -5.11 -18.98 11.43
CA SER A 78 -3.86 -19.68 11.73
C SER A 78 -2.65 -18.75 11.83
N GLY A 79 -2.65 -17.63 11.09
CA GLY A 79 -1.54 -16.66 11.05
C GLY A 79 -0.42 -17.09 10.13
N ASN A 80 -0.63 -18.17 9.38
CA ASN A 80 0.32 -18.65 8.39
C ASN A 80 0.33 -17.71 7.19
N LEU A 81 1.52 -17.38 6.69
CA LEU A 81 1.66 -16.70 5.42
C LEU A 81 1.18 -17.64 4.30
N GLY A 82 0.13 -17.23 3.60
CA GLY A 82 -0.51 -18.05 2.57
C GLY A 82 0.00 -17.74 1.16
N ARG A 83 0.09 -16.45 0.80
CA ARG A 83 0.48 -16.01 -0.56
C ARG A 83 1.24 -14.70 -0.52
N SER A 84 2.06 -14.45 -1.54
CA SER A 84 2.59 -13.13 -1.84
C SER A 84 2.35 -12.76 -3.30
N PHE A 85 2.11 -11.47 -3.57
CA PHE A 85 1.83 -10.94 -4.91
C PHE A 85 2.72 -9.72 -5.19
N LEU A 86 3.09 -9.56 -6.46
CA LEU A 86 3.80 -8.37 -6.94
C LEU A 86 2.83 -7.20 -7.13
N TYR A 87 3.15 -6.05 -6.55
CA TYR A 87 2.49 -4.78 -6.81
C TYR A 87 3.50 -3.79 -7.36
N ILE A 88 3.16 -3.07 -8.44
CA ILE A 88 4.01 -2.01 -9.00
C ILE A 88 3.36 -0.65 -8.73
N THR A 89 4.05 0.24 -8.02
CA THR A 89 3.58 1.61 -7.82
C THR A 89 3.56 2.39 -9.13
N GLU A 90 2.94 3.56 -9.16
CA GLU A 90 3.23 4.55 -10.19
C GLU A 90 4.69 5.07 -10.08
N PRO A 91 5.25 5.61 -11.17
CA PRO A 91 6.46 6.44 -11.10
C PRO A 91 6.27 7.67 -10.21
N LEU A 92 7.37 8.39 -9.98
CA LEU A 92 7.32 9.72 -9.38
C LEU A 92 6.47 10.67 -10.23
N PRO A 93 5.73 11.61 -9.60
CA PRO A 93 4.90 12.57 -10.32
C PRO A 93 5.75 13.47 -11.24
N PRO A 94 5.20 13.91 -12.38
CA PRO A 94 5.88 14.86 -13.26
C PRO A 94 6.29 16.14 -12.50
N GLY A 95 7.53 16.59 -12.70
CA GLY A 95 8.08 17.78 -12.04
C GLY A 95 8.85 17.49 -10.74
N ALA A 96 8.75 16.27 -10.18
CA ALA A 96 9.56 15.88 -9.04
C ALA A 96 11.06 15.82 -9.40
N ASN A 97 11.93 16.21 -8.46
CA ASN A 97 13.37 16.01 -8.58
C ASN A 97 13.77 14.62 -8.05
N PRO A 98 14.16 13.65 -8.90
CA PRO A 98 14.44 12.28 -8.47
C PRO A 98 15.73 12.13 -7.63
N VAL A 99 16.59 13.16 -7.62
CA VAL A 99 17.81 13.20 -6.80
C VAL A 99 17.60 14.03 -5.53
N GLY A 100 16.42 14.64 -5.38
CA GLY A 100 16.03 15.40 -4.20
C GLY A 100 15.99 14.54 -2.95
N LYS A 101 16.39 15.12 -1.82
CA LYS A 101 16.05 14.54 -0.51
C LYS A 101 14.52 14.56 -0.38
N PHE A 102 13.94 13.49 0.16
CA PHE A 102 12.49 13.36 0.38
C PHE A 102 11.65 13.22 -0.89
N THR A 103 12.20 12.71 -1.99
CA THR A 103 11.40 12.36 -3.18
C THR A 103 11.03 10.88 -3.16
N THR A 104 9.72 10.56 -3.11
CA THR A 104 9.24 9.17 -3.11
C THR A 104 7.86 9.04 -3.75
N ASN A 105 7.51 7.82 -4.14
CA ASN A 105 6.14 7.33 -4.29
C ASN A 105 6.05 5.95 -3.61
N GLY A 106 4.99 5.72 -2.85
CA GLY A 106 4.87 4.54 -2.02
C GLY A 106 3.46 3.97 -2.00
N LEU A 107 3.36 2.66 -1.83
CA LEU A 107 2.11 1.99 -1.45
C LEU A 107 1.88 2.20 0.05
N VAL A 108 1.11 3.22 0.41
CA VAL A 108 0.99 3.64 1.81
C VAL A 108 -0.14 2.93 2.56
N ASP A 109 -1.19 2.48 1.88
CA ASP A 109 -2.24 1.70 2.54
C ASP A 109 -3.01 0.77 1.59
N LEU A 110 -3.64 -0.25 2.17
CA LEU A 110 -4.50 -1.23 1.51
C LEU A 110 -5.83 -1.37 2.26
N LEU A 111 -6.92 -1.55 1.52
CA LEU A 111 -8.23 -1.87 2.10
C LEU A 111 -8.85 -3.06 1.37
N ALA A 112 -9.03 -4.17 2.07
CA ALA A 112 -9.62 -5.37 1.49
C ALA A 112 -11.12 -5.17 1.21
N ILE A 113 -11.51 -5.36 -0.05
CA ILE A 113 -12.92 -5.41 -0.47
C ILE A 113 -13.42 -6.87 -0.39
N ASP A 114 -12.58 -7.80 -0.81
CA ASP A 114 -12.75 -9.25 -0.65
C ASP A 114 -11.38 -9.95 -0.71
N GLU A 115 -11.36 -11.27 -0.91
CA GLU A 115 -10.15 -12.09 -0.92
C GLU A 115 -9.22 -11.89 -2.13
N ASN A 116 -9.71 -11.25 -3.21
CA ASN A 116 -8.95 -11.01 -4.44
C ASN A 116 -8.98 -9.53 -4.88
N ARG A 117 -9.87 -8.69 -4.33
CA ARG A 117 -9.95 -7.26 -4.63
C ARG A 117 -9.62 -6.42 -3.42
N LEU A 118 -8.74 -5.44 -3.61
CA LEU A 118 -8.42 -4.42 -2.61
C LEU A 118 -8.48 -3.03 -3.23
N LEU A 119 -8.57 -2.01 -2.38
CA LEU A 119 -8.13 -0.67 -2.75
C LEU A 119 -6.68 -0.51 -2.34
N SER A 120 -5.89 0.18 -3.17
CA SER A 120 -4.56 0.63 -2.80
C SER A 120 -4.48 2.15 -2.84
N LEU A 121 -3.81 2.71 -1.84
CA LEU A 121 -3.50 4.13 -1.77
C LEU A 121 -2.02 4.31 -2.05
N GLU A 122 -1.72 5.10 -3.07
CA GLU A 122 -0.37 5.55 -3.33
C GLU A 122 -0.24 7.02 -2.96
N ARG A 123 0.85 7.35 -2.27
CA ARG A 123 1.22 8.72 -1.94
C ARG A 123 2.64 8.97 -2.42
N ALA A 124 2.79 10.00 -3.23
CA ALA A 124 4.07 10.58 -3.60
C ALA A 124 4.29 11.90 -2.88
N PHE A 125 5.57 12.23 -2.64
CA PHE A 125 5.99 13.52 -2.14
C PHE A 125 7.29 13.95 -2.81
N SER A 126 7.39 15.22 -3.15
CA SER A 126 8.64 15.92 -3.46
C SER A 126 8.51 17.39 -3.06
N LEU A 127 9.63 18.11 -2.93
CA LEU A 127 9.60 19.55 -2.64
C LEU A 127 8.97 20.36 -3.80
N GLU A 128 9.10 19.87 -5.02
CA GLU A 128 8.62 20.55 -6.23
C GLU A 128 7.11 20.32 -6.46
N THR A 129 6.60 19.14 -6.12
CA THR A 129 5.21 18.77 -6.40
C THR A 129 4.31 18.79 -5.16
N GLY A 130 4.88 18.81 -3.96
CA GLY A 130 4.14 18.53 -2.73
C GLY A 130 3.64 17.08 -2.71
N ASN A 131 2.55 16.84 -1.98
CA ASN A 131 1.91 15.52 -1.95
C ASN A 131 1.05 15.29 -3.20
N THR A 132 1.18 14.11 -3.80
CA THR A 132 0.28 13.61 -4.84
C THR A 132 -0.31 12.29 -4.36
N ILE A 133 -1.63 12.13 -4.45
CA ILE A 133 -2.33 10.94 -3.93
C ILE A 133 -3.17 10.32 -5.03
N LYS A 134 -3.07 8.98 -5.15
CA LYS A 134 -3.85 8.20 -6.10
C LYS A 134 -4.45 6.99 -5.42
N LEU A 135 -5.75 6.80 -5.65
CA LEU A 135 -6.50 5.63 -5.20
C LEU A 135 -6.75 4.70 -6.38
N PHE A 136 -6.44 3.42 -6.19
CA PHE A 136 -6.64 2.38 -7.18
C PHE A 136 -7.53 1.26 -6.64
N GLU A 137 -8.22 0.58 -7.54
CA GLU A 137 -8.69 -0.78 -7.33
C GLU A 137 -7.60 -1.74 -7.82
N ILE A 138 -7.33 -2.78 -7.03
CA ILE A 138 -6.38 -3.83 -7.38
C ILE A 138 -7.08 -5.18 -7.39
N SER A 139 -6.76 -6.01 -8.39
CA SER A 139 -7.18 -7.41 -8.48
C SER A 139 -5.98 -8.34 -8.44
N LEU A 140 -6.05 -9.33 -7.55
CA LEU A 140 -5.04 -10.38 -7.37
C LEU A 140 -5.32 -11.62 -8.22
N GLU A 141 -6.47 -11.71 -8.90
CA GLU A 141 -6.91 -12.93 -9.59
C GLU A 141 -5.95 -13.42 -10.67
N LYS A 142 -5.29 -12.48 -11.35
CA LYS A 142 -4.33 -12.74 -12.44
C LYS A 142 -2.88 -12.44 -12.05
N GLY A 143 -2.64 -12.10 -10.78
CA GLY A 143 -1.30 -11.87 -10.26
C GLY A 143 -0.63 -13.20 -9.96
N ASP A 144 0.62 -13.34 -10.38
CA ASP A 144 1.41 -14.53 -10.07
C ASP A 144 1.78 -14.56 -8.58
N ARG A 145 1.93 -15.78 -8.07
CA ARG A 145 2.36 -16.03 -6.70
C ARG A 145 3.88 -15.95 -6.60
N ILE A 146 4.37 -15.17 -5.64
CA ILE A 146 5.81 -14.87 -5.50
C ILE A 146 6.39 -15.23 -4.12
N GLU A 147 5.64 -15.95 -3.28
CA GLU A 147 6.10 -16.34 -1.93
C GLU A 147 7.41 -17.14 -1.91
N GLY A 148 7.73 -17.86 -2.99
CA GLY A 148 8.97 -18.64 -3.12
C GLY A 148 10.13 -17.91 -3.80
N LEU A 149 9.96 -16.63 -4.17
CA LEU A 149 11.01 -15.87 -4.87
C LEU A 149 11.83 -15.03 -3.89
N GLU A 150 13.12 -15.37 -3.74
CA GLU A 150 14.08 -14.64 -2.90
C GLU A 150 14.44 -13.24 -3.45
N SER A 151 14.19 -13.00 -4.74
CA SER A 151 14.41 -11.70 -5.38
C SER A 151 13.57 -11.59 -6.64
N LEU A 152 13.03 -10.39 -6.88
CA LEU A 152 12.34 -10.04 -8.12
C LEU A 152 13.24 -9.41 -9.19
N LYS A 153 14.46 -8.97 -8.85
CA LYS A 153 15.28 -8.08 -9.68
C LYS A 153 15.50 -8.56 -11.12
N THR A 154 15.67 -9.86 -11.33
CA THR A 154 15.85 -10.47 -12.66
C THR A 154 14.62 -11.21 -13.17
N ARG A 155 13.50 -11.15 -12.43
CA ARG A 155 12.27 -11.90 -12.68
C ARG A 155 11.05 -10.99 -12.91
N LEU A 156 11.19 -9.67 -12.79
CA LEU A 156 10.07 -8.72 -12.95
C LEU A 156 9.34 -8.89 -14.29
N SER A 157 10.04 -9.21 -15.38
CA SER A 157 9.42 -9.45 -16.69
C SER A 157 8.74 -10.82 -16.83
N GLU A 158 8.97 -11.73 -15.89
CA GLU A 158 8.44 -13.11 -15.87
C GLU A 158 7.23 -13.25 -14.93
N VAL A 159 6.95 -12.24 -14.11
CA VAL A 159 5.92 -12.25 -13.08
C VAL A 159 4.82 -11.28 -13.45
N SER A 160 3.59 -11.76 -13.54
CA SER A 160 2.40 -10.93 -13.72
C SER A 160 2.07 -10.21 -12.40
N PRO A 161 2.09 -8.87 -12.36
CA PRO A 161 1.72 -8.14 -11.15
C PRO A 161 0.21 -8.17 -10.90
N ALA A 162 -0.20 -7.78 -9.70
CA ALA A 162 -1.59 -7.42 -9.39
C ALA A 162 -2.10 -6.39 -10.42
N GLN A 163 -3.31 -6.62 -10.92
CA GLN A 163 -3.90 -5.72 -11.92
C GLN A 163 -4.42 -4.47 -11.23
N LYS A 164 -3.96 -3.30 -11.68
CA LYS A 164 -4.25 -2.02 -11.06
C LYS A 164 -5.14 -1.16 -11.98
N ARG A 165 -6.18 -0.54 -11.42
CA ARG A 165 -7.09 0.39 -12.11
C ARG A 165 -7.24 1.67 -11.29
N LEU A 166 -6.87 2.81 -11.88
CA LEU A 166 -7.04 4.12 -11.22
C LEU A 166 -8.53 4.40 -10.98
N LEU A 167 -8.86 4.75 -9.75
CA LEU A 167 -10.21 5.19 -9.36
C LEU A 167 -10.28 6.71 -9.21
N LEU A 168 -9.28 7.30 -8.55
CA LEU A 168 -9.23 8.72 -8.29
C LEU A 168 -7.78 9.19 -8.23
N ASP A 169 -7.48 10.21 -9.02
CA ASP A 169 -6.32 11.08 -8.84
C ASP A 169 -6.77 12.29 -8.03
N PHE A 170 -6.22 12.48 -6.83
CA PHE A 170 -6.67 13.49 -5.89
C PHE A 170 -6.31 14.92 -6.34
N ASP A 171 -5.35 15.08 -7.26
CA ASP A 171 -5.03 16.37 -7.86
C ASP A 171 -6.23 16.93 -8.65
N THR A 172 -7.20 16.08 -9.02
CA THR A 172 -8.44 16.50 -9.67
C THR A 172 -9.40 17.22 -8.73
N LEU A 173 -9.25 17.05 -7.41
CA LEU A 173 -10.10 17.68 -6.39
C LEU A 173 -9.80 19.17 -6.21
N LYS A 174 -8.61 19.63 -6.63
CA LYS A 174 -8.17 21.03 -6.53
C LYS A 174 -8.23 21.59 -5.10
N ILE A 175 -7.89 20.75 -4.13
CA ILE A 175 -7.71 21.11 -2.72
C ILE A 175 -6.25 20.91 -2.32
N PRO A 176 -5.75 21.60 -1.27
CA PRO A 176 -4.47 21.26 -0.67
C PRO A 176 -4.49 19.82 -0.14
N LEU A 177 -3.48 19.04 -0.50
CA LEU A 177 -3.34 17.66 -0.07
C LEU A 177 -2.17 17.52 0.91
N ASP A 178 -2.40 16.80 2.00
CA ASP A 178 -1.36 16.44 2.96
C ASP A 178 -0.92 14.97 2.80
N ASN A 179 -0.12 14.46 3.73
CA ASN A 179 0.44 13.12 3.76
C ASN A 179 -0.65 12.06 4.07
N ILE A 180 -1.60 11.87 3.13
CA ILE A 180 -2.69 10.89 3.25
C ILE A 180 -2.12 9.48 3.14
N GLU A 181 -2.16 8.75 4.25
CA GLU A 181 -1.53 7.43 4.39
C GLU A 181 -2.46 6.40 5.06
N GLY A 182 -3.73 6.75 5.26
CA GLY A 182 -4.73 5.82 5.78
C GLY A 182 -6.05 5.87 5.03
N LEU A 183 -6.70 4.72 4.84
CA LEU A 183 -8.08 4.61 4.37
C LEU A 183 -8.89 3.55 5.14
N THR A 184 -10.19 3.78 5.26
CA THR A 184 -11.12 2.78 5.82
C THR A 184 -12.52 2.93 5.25
N LEU A 185 -13.32 1.86 5.35
CA LEU A 185 -14.73 1.92 5.02
C LEU A 185 -15.50 2.68 6.12
N GLY A 186 -16.28 3.66 5.69
CA GLY A 186 -17.31 4.29 6.50
C GLY A 186 -18.61 3.48 6.54
N PRO A 187 -19.69 4.07 7.10
CA PRO A 187 -20.99 3.41 7.19
C PRO A 187 -21.62 3.14 5.83
N VAL A 188 -22.61 2.24 5.79
CA VAL A 188 -23.55 2.17 4.66
C VAL A 188 -24.42 3.43 4.70
N LEU A 189 -24.52 4.12 3.57
CA LEU A 189 -25.35 5.31 3.42
C LEU A 189 -26.79 4.92 3.08
N GLY A 190 -27.73 5.86 3.20
CA GLY A 190 -29.16 5.59 2.98
C GLY A 190 -29.53 5.08 1.59
N ASP A 191 -28.67 5.29 0.58
CA ASP A 191 -28.84 4.77 -0.78
C ASP A 191 -28.16 3.40 -1.02
N GLY A 192 -27.66 2.76 0.05
CA GLY A 192 -26.96 1.47 0.00
C GLY A 192 -25.50 1.55 -0.46
N SER A 193 -25.01 2.73 -0.83
CA SER A 193 -23.58 2.97 -1.05
C SER A 193 -22.80 2.93 0.25
N ARG A 194 -21.47 2.99 0.18
CA ARG A 194 -20.60 2.95 1.35
C ARG A 194 -19.74 4.20 1.45
N GLY A 195 -19.55 4.69 2.66
CA GLY A 195 -18.54 5.72 2.92
C GLY A 195 -17.14 5.17 2.72
N LEU A 196 -16.23 6.01 2.26
CA LEU A 196 -14.79 5.79 2.27
C LEU A 196 -14.17 6.99 2.97
N ILE A 197 -13.37 6.73 4.00
CA ILE A 197 -12.71 7.77 4.79
C ILE A 197 -11.21 7.61 4.58
N LEU A 198 -10.54 8.72 4.27
CA LEU A 198 -9.09 8.78 4.20
C LEU A 198 -8.58 9.77 5.24
N VAL A 199 -7.37 9.55 5.74
CA VAL A 199 -6.73 10.37 6.77
C VAL A 199 -5.26 10.65 6.44
N SER A 200 -4.79 11.86 6.76
CA SER A 200 -3.36 12.18 6.71
C SER A 200 -2.67 12.08 8.07
N ASP A 201 -1.42 11.62 8.04
CA ASP A 201 -0.48 11.80 9.13
C ASP A 201 0.15 13.19 9.03
N ASN A 202 0.13 13.96 10.12
CA ASN A 202 0.77 15.26 10.13
C ASN A 202 2.27 15.20 10.46
N ASN A 203 2.85 14.00 10.62
CA ASN A 203 4.25 13.77 10.99
C ASN A 203 4.70 14.55 12.25
N PHE A 204 3.75 14.91 13.14
CA PHE A 204 3.97 15.85 14.24
C PHE A 204 4.58 17.21 13.81
N SER A 205 4.40 17.59 12.55
CA SER A 205 4.92 18.81 11.95
C SER A 205 3.90 19.95 12.07
N PRO A 206 4.32 21.17 12.46
CA PRO A 206 3.43 22.34 12.45
C PRO A 206 3.10 22.83 11.03
N LEU A 207 3.74 22.26 10.00
CA LEU A 207 3.52 22.58 8.59
C LEU A 207 2.55 21.61 7.90
N GLN A 208 2.07 20.59 8.62
CA GLN A 208 1.13 19.60 8.12
C GLN A 208 -0.11 19.55 9.03
N GLU A 209 -1.25 19.25 8.43
CA GLU A 209 -2.53 19.15 9.10
C GLU A 209 -3.09 17.73 8.96
N THR A 210 -3.74 17.24 10.02
CA THR A 210 -4.56 16.03 9.91
C THR A 210 -5.81 16.38 9.11
N GLN A 211 -5.86 15.88 7.88
CA GLN A 211 -6.98 15.98 6.96
C GLN A 211 -7.81 14.70 7.06
N ILE A 212 -9.13 14.86 6.96
CA ILE A 212 -10.06 13.75 6.80
C ILE A 212 -10.88 13.99 5.53
N LEU A 213 -10.73 13.09 4.55
CA LEU A 213 -11.48 13.16 3.30
C LEU A 213 -12.54 12.06 3.28
N GLY A 214 -13.80 12.45 3.03
CA GLY A 214 -14.93 11.55 2.97
C GLY A 214 -15.49 11.43 1.56
N PHE A 215 -15.59 10.20 1.05
CA PHE A 215 -16.15 9.89 -0.26
C PHE A 215 -17.31 8.92 -0.15
N LYS A 216 -18.20 8.97 -1.14
CA LYS A 216 -19.23 7.96 -1.36
C LYS A 216 -18.78 7.02 -2.47
N ILE A 217 -18.71 5.72 -2.17
CA ILE A 217 -18.33 4.67 -3.13
C ILE A 217 -19.46 3.66 -3.34
N LYS A 218 -19.55 3.13 -4.57
CA LYS A 218 -20.43 1.99 -4.88
C LYS A 218 -19.56 0.74 -4.97
N VAL A 219 -19.73 -0.18 -4.02
CA VAL A 219 -19.06 -1.48 -4.04
C VAL A 219 -19.89 -2.43 -4.89
N GLN A 220 -19.39 -2.79 -6.07
CA GLN A 220 -20.03 -3.80 -6.89
C GLN A 220 -19.73 -5.18 -6.31
N LYS A 221 -20.79 -5.90 -5.91
CA LYS A 221 -20.69 -7.33 -5.64
C LYS A 221 -20.41 -8.03 -6.96
N THR A 222 -19.32 -8.77 -7.04
CA THR A 222 -19.12 -9.71 -8.14
C THR A 222 -20.23 -10.77 -8.04
N PRO A 223 -20.91 -11.12 -9.14
CA PRO A 223 -21.97 -12.12 -9.13
C PRO A 223 -21.51 -13.49 -8.60
#